data_AF-A0A8C5NV82-F1
#
_entry.id   AF-A0A8C5NV82-F1
#
_cell.length_a   1.000
_cell.length_b   1.000
_cell.length_c   1.000
_cell.angle_alpha   90.00
_cell.angle_beta   90.00
_cell.angle_gamma   90.00
#
_symmetry.space_group_name_H-M   'P 1'
#
loop_
_entity.id
_entity.type
_entity.pdbx_description
1 polymer ?
#
loop_
_entity_poly.entity_id
_entity_poly.type
_entity_poly.pdbx_seq_one_letter_code
_entity_poly.pdbx_strand_id
1 'polypeptide(L)'
;MGWGVFNMSVWEALYTIALGLMEMLRKWIKVPDIMARRPRSSRAWHFVLSAARRDTDARAVALASTTNWGYDSDGQHSESDSDPEYSSLPPSIPSAVPVTGESFCDCESQSEAAFCNSLHMVHRDKDCRCGEEDEDFDWVWDDLNKSSATLLSCDNRKVSFHMEYSCGTAAIRGTKELGDGQHFWEIKMTSPVYGTDMMVGIGTSDVDLDKYHHTFCSLLGRDEDSWGLSYTGLLHHKGDKTSFSSRFGQGSIIGVHLDTWHGTLTFFKNRTCIGVAATRLRNRRFYPMVCSTAAKSSMKVIRSCASSTSLQYLCCYRLRQLRPDSGDTLEGLPLPPGLKQVLHNKLGWVLRMNCGRRKPPAPPPSTVAESRPCQRKRCRRT
;
A
#
# COMPACT_ATOMS: atom_id res chain seq x y z
N MET A 1 -60.85 -37.37 30.09
CA MET A 1 -59.45 -37.74 29.79
C MET A 1 -58.89 -36.69 28.84
N GLY A 2 -57.75 -36.07 29.18
CA GLY A 2 -57.05 -35.17 28.25
C GLY A 2 -56.65 -33.81 28.82
N TRP A 3 -55.81 -33.76 29.87
CA TRP A 3 -55.02 -32.58 30.24
C TRP A 3 -53.73 -33.06 30.92
N GLY A 4 -52.75 -33.51 30.13
CA GLY A 4 -51.51 -34.07 30.69
C GLY A 4 -50.30 -34.10 29.77
N VAL A 5 -50.34 -33.43 28.61
CA VAL A 5 -49.23 -33.51 27.63
C VAL A 5 -48.63 -32.15 27.27
N PHE A 6 -49.20 -31.02 27.72
CA PHE A 6 -48.71 -29.69 27.33
C PHE A 6 -47.67 -29.05 28.25
N ASN A 7 -47.29 -29.67 29.39
CA ASN A 7 -46.41 -29.05 30.39
C ASN A 7 -44.96 -29.56 30.42
N MET A 8 -44.63 -30.62 29.66
CA MET A 8 -43.25 -31.15 29.61
C MET A 8 -42.33 -30.35 28.69
N SER A 9 -42.84 -29.75 27.60
CA SER A 9 -41.99 -29.04 26.63
C SER A 9 -41.48 -27.68 27.14
N VAL A 10 -42.27 -27.00 27.98
CA VAL A 10 -41.89 -25.69 28.55
C VAL A 10 -40.81 -25.87 29.62
N TRP A 11 -40.85 -26.95 30.39
CA TRP A 11 -39.84 -27.27 31.40
C TRP A 11 -38.49 -27.64 30.79
N GLU A 12 -38.48 -28.43 29.70
CA GLU A 12 -37.26 -28.74 28.93
C GLU A 12 -36.63 -27.48 28.30
N ALA A 13 -37.47 -26.56 27.78
CA ALA A 13 -36.99 -25.30 27.24
C ALA A 13 -36.35 -24.40 28.31
N LEU A 14 -36.97 -24.30 29.48
CA LEU A 14 -36.44 -23.51 30.61
C LEU A 14 -35.15 -24.12 31.17
N TYR A 15 -35.05 -25.45 31.23
CA TYR A 15 -33.84 -26.14 31.68
C TYR A 15 -32.67 -25.94 30.71
N THR A 16 -32.93 -25.97 29.40
CA THR A 16 -31.91 -25.71 28.37
C THR A 16 -31.41 -24.26 28.41
N ILE A 17 -32.31 -23.28 28.63
CA ILE A 17 -31.94 -21.87 28.77
C ILE A 17 -31.10 -21.67 30.05
N ALA A 18 -31.47 -22.30 31.16
CA ALA A 18 -30.73 -22.21 32.42
C ALA A 18 -29.30 -22.77 32.31
N LEU A 19 -29.14 -23.90 31.61
CA LEU A 19 -27.82 -24.47 31.31
C LEU A 19 -26.95 -23.54 30.45
N GLY A 20 -27.54 -22.94 29.42
CA GLY A 20 -26.84 -21.95 28.58
C GLY A 20 -26.39 -20.71 29.35
N LEU A 21 -27.22 -20.24 30.29
CA LEU A 21 -26.92 -19.08 31.13
C LEU A 21 -25.83 -19.39 32.17
N MET A 22 -25.83 -20.60 32.74
CA MET A 22 -24.76 -21.08 33.62
C MET A 22 -23.42 -21.23 32.88
N GLU A 23 -23.42 -21.67 31.63
CA GLU A 23 -22.21 -21.80 30.82
C GLU A 23 -21.65 -20.43 30.38
N MET A 24 -22.53 -19.47 30.11
CA MET A 24 -22.15 -18.06 29.89
C MET A 24 -21.56 -17.41 31.14
N LEU A 25 -22.16 -17.63 32.31
CA LEU A 25 -21.61 -17.16 33.61
C LEU A 25 -20.24 -17.81 33.90
N ARG A 26 -20.06 -19.08 33.57
CA ARG A 26 -18.79 -19.79 33.72
C ARG A 26 -17.69 -19.26 32.79
N LYS A 27 -18.05 -18.78 31.59
CA LYS A 27 -17.13 -18.10 30.66
C LYS A 27 -16.80 -16.67 31.11
N TRP A 28 -17.75 -15.96 31.73
CA TRP A 28 -17.54 -14.63 32.31
C TRP A 28 -16.67 -14.64 33.58
N ILE A 29 -16.73 -15.69 34.40
CA ILE A 29 -15.90 -15.85 35.61
C ILE A 29 -14.42 -16.18 35.28
N LYS A 30 -14.09 -16.50 34.02
CA LYS A 30 -12.72 -16.80 33.58
C LYS A 30 -11.93 -15.59 33.06
N VAL A 31 -12.37 -14.36 33.32
CA VAL A 31 -11.57 -13.15 33.12
C VAL A 31 -11.04 -12.70 34.50
N PRO A 32 -9.77 -12.96 34.87
CA PRO A 32 -9.19 -12.30 36.00
C PRO A 32 -8.63 -10.96 35.55
N ASP A 33 -9.34 -9.92 35.97
CA ASP A 33 -8.77 -8.65 36.39
C ASP A 33 -7.58 -8.91 37.33
N ILE A 34 -6.37 -8.48 36.95
CA ILE A 34 -5.20 -8.45 37.83
C ILE A 34 -4.55 -7.06 37.71
N MET A 35 -5.12 -6.10 38.43
CA MET A 35 -4.37 -5.03 39.06
C MET A 35 -4.32 -5.26 40.57
N ALA A 36 -3.15 -5.60 41.10
CA ALA A 36 -2.85 -5.44 42.52
C ALA A 36 -1.45 -4.83 42.66
N ARG A 37 -1.37 -3.72 43.40
CA ARG A 37 -0.18 -2.89 43.62
C ARG A 37 0.66 -3.36 44.84
N ARG A 38 1.98 -3.07 44.75
CA ARG A 38 2.99 -2.68 45.80
C ARG A 38 3.99 -3.75 46.32
N PRO A 39 5.14 -3.35 46.95
CA PRO A 39 6.10 -2.26 46.63
C PRO A 39 7.61 -2.64 46.82
N ARG A 40 8.54 -1.74 46.38
CA ARG A 40 10.01 -1.61 46.69
C ARG A 40 10.90 -2.78 46.22
N SER A 41 12.14 -2.66 45.77
CA SER A 41 13.28 -1.71 45.80
C SER A 41 14.22 -2.19 44.66
N SER A 42 14.87 -1.37 43.84
CA SER A 42 16.23 -0.90 44.11
C SER A 42 16.73 0.03 42.98
N ARG A 43 17.71 0.86 43.37
CA ARG A 43 18.48 1.84 42.59
C ARG A 43 19.15 1.28 41.32
N ALA A 44 19.57 2.23 40.47
CA ALA A 44 20.24 2.11 39.16
C ALA A 44 19.21 2.00 38.02
N TRP A 45 19.01 2.99 37.14
CA TRP A 45 20.02 3.68 36.34
C TRP A 45 19.60 5.14 36.07
N HIS A 46 20.44 6.08 36.52
CA HIS A 46 20.51 7.43 35.95
C HIS A 46 21.72 7.45 35.00
N PHE A 47 21.64 8.27 33.94
CA PHE A 47 22.48 8.26 32.73
C PHE A 47 22.10 7.08 31.82
N VAL A 48 21.34 7.25 30.74
CA VAL A 48 21.60 8.06 29.56
C VAL A 48 20.26 8.36 28.88
N LEU A 49 19.94 9.65 28.68
CA LEU A 49 19.06 10.22 27.63
C LEU A 49 18.59 11.62 28.07
N SER A 50 19.56 12.48 28.37
CA SER A 50 19.35 13.92 28.48
C SER A 50 19.64 14.55 27.13
N ALA A 51 18.61 14.74 26.30
CA ALA A 51 18.56 15.79 25.26
C ALA A 51 17.16 15.79 24.63
N ALA A 52 16.20 16.37 25.35
CA ALA A 52 15.02 16.95 24.74
C ALA A 52 15.09 18.48 24.93
N ARG A 53 14.76 19.20 23.86
CA ARG A 53 14.42 20.64 23.72
C ARG A 53 15.46 21.55 23.08
N ARG A 54 15.06 22.10 21.92
CA ARG A 54 14.85 23.53 21.59
C ARG A 54 14.07 23.54 20.25
N ASP A 55 12.80 23.91 20.28
CA ASP A 55 12.26 25.24 19.92
C ASP A 55 12.63 25.70 18.50
N THR A 56 11.63 25.90 17.64
CA THR A 56 11.16 27.25 17.24
C THR A 56 10.07 27.18 16.19
N ASP A 57 9.00 27.95 16.46
CA ASP A 57 7.95 28.37 15.53
C ASP A 57 8.53 29.12 14.32
N ALA A 58 7.94 28.89 13.15
CA ALA A 58 7.96 29.86 12.06
C ALA A 58 6.67 29.75 11.23
N ARG A 59 5.72 30.64 11.55
CA ARG A 59 4.71 31.14 10.63
C ARG A 59 5.41 31.98 9.54
N ALA A 60 5.09 31.75 8.28
CA ALA A 60 5.09 32.78 7.21
C ALA A 60 4.22 32.24 6.06
N VAL A 61 3.00 32.75 5.90
CA VAL A 61 2.61 33.86 5.01
C VAL A 61 2.47 33.39 3.56
N ALA A 62 1.21 33.34 3.15
CA ALA A 62 0.75 33.25 1.78
C ALA A 62 1.27 34.43 0.96
N LEU A 63 1.70 34.14 -0.27
CA LEU A 63 1.66 35.10 -1.36
C LEU A 63 1.05 34.44 -2.59
N ALA A 64 -0.05 35.05 -3.03
CA ALA A 64 -0.67 34.80 -4.31
C ALA A 64 0.30 35.19 -5.43
N SER A 65 0.35 34.38 -6.48
CA SER A 65 0.66 34.86 -7.82
C SER A 65 -0.18 34.07 -8.82
N THR A 66 -1.20 34.77 -9.30
CA THR A 66 -1.94 34.49 -10.53
C THR A 66 -0.98 34.54 -11.72
N THR A 67 -0.93 33.48 -12.52
CA THR A 67 -0.60 33.64 -13.95
C THR A 67 -1.41 32.68 -14.79
N ASN A 68 -2.41 33.27 -15.42
CA ASN A 68 -3.28 32.75 -16.45
C ASN A 68 -2.46 32.44 -17.71
N TRP A 69 -2.60 31.24 -18.27
CA TRP A 69 -2.23 30.96 -19.66
C TRP A 69 -3.40 30.23 -20.32
N GLY A 70 -4.22 31.02 -21.00
CA GLY A 70 -5.17 30.53 -21.99
C GLY A 70 -4.43 30.16 -23.27
N TYR A 71 -4.92 29.11 -23.92
CA TYR A 71 -4.71 28.87 -25.34
C TYR A 71 -6.04 28.34 -25.88
N ASP A 72 -6.78 29.24 -26.53
CA ASP A 72 -7.80 28.90 -27.51
C ASP A 72 -7.10 28.37 -28.77
N SER A 73 -7.63 27.31 -29.35
CA SER A 73 -7.54 27.08 -30.79
C SER A 73 -8.72 26.21 -31.22
N ASP A 74 -9.78 26.88 -31.68
CA ASP A 74 -10.84 26.29 -32.46
C ASP A 74 -10.33 25.81 -33.82
N GLY A 75 -10.91 24.71 -34.30
CA GLY A 75 -10.64 24.12 -35.60
C GLY A 75 -11.60 22.97 -35.88
N GLN A 76 -12.86 23.31 -36.15
CA GLN A 76 -13.89 22.40 -36.66
C GLN A 76 -13.58 22.00 -38.10
N HIS A 77 -13.62 20.70 -38.41
CA HIS A 77 -14.06 20.18 -39.72
C HIS A 77 -14.66 18.79 -39.53
N SER A 78 -15.98 18.67 -39.77
CA SER A 78 -16.69 17.42 -40.06
C SER A 78 -16.69 17.21 -41.56
N GLU A 79 -16.50 15.98 -42.05
CA GLU A 79 -17.31 15.35 -43.11
C GLU A 79 -17.29 13.81 -42.94
N SER A 80 -18.42 13.21 -43.31
CA SER A 80 -18.81 11.80 -43.22
C SER A 80 -18.53 11.09 -44.55
N ASP A 81 -18.31 9.75 -44.55
CA ASP A 81 -18.92 8.82 -45.53
C ASP A 81 -18.55 7.35 -45.22
N SER A 82 -19.50 6.47 -45.57
CA SER A 82 -19.62 5.06 -45.16
C SER A 82 -19.18 4.05 -46.24
N ASP A 83 -18.86 2.82 -45.76
CA ASP A 83 -18.90 1.48 -46.40
C ASP A 83 -17.66 0.91 -47.13
N PRO A 84 -17.48 -0.44 -47.27
CA PRO A 84 -18.02 -1.59 -46.52
C PRO A 84 -16.93 -2.55 -45.94
N GLU A 85 -17.39 -3.58 -45.23
CA GLU A 85 -16.64 -4.66 -44.55
C GLU A 85 -15.52 -5.33 -45.38
N TYR A 86 -14.35 -5.53 -44.75
CA TYR A 86 -13.48 -6.68 -45.01
C TYR A 86 -12.79 -7.14 -43.72
N SER A 87 -13.06 -8.39 -43.36
CA SER A 87 -12.46 -9.13 -42.26
C SER A 87 -10.93 -9.11 -42.32
N SER A 88 -10.31 -8.29 -41.49
CA SER A 88 -8.91 -8.43 -41.13
C SER A 88 -8.77 -8.16 -39.64
N LEU A 89 -8.33 -9.20 -38.91
CA LEU A 89 -7.99 -9.12 -37.49
C LEU A 89 -7.07 -7.90 -37.28
N PRO A 90 -7.32 -7.03 -36.29
CA PRO A 90 -6.42 -5.92 -36.03
C PRO A 90 -5.03 -6.47 -35.71
N PRO A 91 -3.95 -5.85 -36.22
CA PRO A 91 -2.60 -6.28 -35.91
C PRO A 91 -2.42 -6.27 -34.40
N SER A 92 -1.86 -7.36 -33.88
CA SER A 92 -1.49 -7.50 -32.48
C SER A 92 -0.71 -6.26 -32.03
N ILE A 93 -1.28 -5.56 -31.05
CA ILE A 93 -0.66 -4.40 -30.43
C ILE A 93 0.77 -4.82 -30.01
N PRO A 94 1.81 -4.08 -30.41
CA PRO A 94 3.18 -4.42 -30.05
C PRO A 94 3.27 -4.53 -28.53
N SER A 95 3.73 -5.68 -28.06
CA SER A 95 3.98 -5.98 -26.65
C SER A 95 4.76 -4.81 -26.06
N ALA A 96 4.11 -4.00 -25.22
CA ALA A 96 4.75 -2.86 -24.59
C ALA A 96 5.95 -3.38 -23.81
N VAL A 97 7.16 -2.90 -24.14
CA VAL A 97 8.38 -3.29 -23.43
C VAL A 97 8.15 -3.07 -21.93
N PRO A 98 8.21 -4.14 -21.10
CA PRO A 98 7.99 -4.02 -19.67
C PRO A 98 8.93 -2.97 -19.09
N VAL A 99 8.38 -2.07 -18.25
CA VAL A 99 9.21 -1.08 -17.58
C VAL A 99 10.13 -1.81 -16.59
N THR A 100 11.44 -1.64 -16.74
CA THR A 100 12.46 -2.11 -15.80
C THR A 100 12.46 -1.23 -14.55
N GLY A 101 11.53 -1.50 -13.63
CA GLY A 101 11.59 -0.99 -12.26
C GLY A 101 12.49 -1.87 -11.38
N GLU A 102 12.98 -1.31 -10.27
CA GLU A 102 13.74 -2.09 -9.27
C GLU A 102 12.86 -3.20 -8.69
N SER A 103 13.15 -4.46 -9.00
CA SER A 103 12.50 -5.62 -8.40
C SER A 103 12.98 -5.82 -6.96
N PHE A 104 12.20 -6.54 -6.14
CA PHE A 104 12.65 -6.94 -4.81
C PHE A 104 13.70 -8.06 -4.86
N CYS A 105 13.68 -8.88 -5.92
CA CYS A 105 14.58 -10.01 -6.11
C CYS A 105 14.81 -10.25 -7.60
N ASP A 106 15.93 -10.89 -7.93
CA ASP A 106 16.35 -11.20 -9.30
C ASP A 106 15.85 -12.58 -9.77
N CYS A 107 14.67 -13.02 -9.29
CA CYS A 107 14.00 -14.18 -9.88
C CYS A 107 13.84 -13.91 -11.38
N GLU A 108 14.38 -14.77 -12.25
CA GLU A 108 14.20 -14.65 -13.70
C GLU A 108 12.71 -14.52 -14.03
N SER A 109 12.31 -13.35 -14.50
CA SER A 109 11.01 -13.14 -15.13
C SER A 109 11.03 -13.97 -16.40
N GLN A 110 10.46 -15.17 -16.37
CA GLN A 110 10.33 -16.02 -17.55
C GLN A 110 9.39 -15.33 -18.55
N SER A 111 9.98 -14.49 -19.39
CA SER A 111 9.39 -14.01 -20.64
C SER A 111 10.49 -14.04 -21.69
N GLU A 112 10.60 -15.20 -22.34
CA GLU A 112 11.17 -15.47 -23.67
C GLU A 112 12.61 -15.03 -23.97
N ALA A 113 13.58 -15.93 -23.73
CA ALA A 113 14.58 -16.36 -24.72
C ALA A 113 15.67 -17.27 -24.09
N ALA A 114 15.40 -18.58 -24.05
CA ALA A 114 16.45 -19.58 -24.09
C ALA A 114 16.00 -20.70 -25.02
N PHE A 115 16.03 -20.41 -26.33
CA PHE A 115 16.00 -21.44 -27.35
C PHE A 115 17.33 -22.20 -27.29
N CYS A 116 17.37 -23.28 -26.51
CA CYS A 116 18.36 -24.34 -26.66
C CYS A 116 17.69 -25.68 -26.33
N ASN A 117 17.60 -26.52 -27.35
CA ASN A 117 17.04 -27.87 -27.33
C ASN A 117 17.53 -28.70 -26.14
N SER A 118 16.60 -29.24 -25.34
CA SER A 118 16.67 -30.61 -24.80
C SER A 118 15.33 -31.01 -24.16
N LEU A 119 14.94 -32.25 -24.44
CA LEU A 119 13.64 -32.86 -24.17
C LEU A 119 13.27 -32.95 -22.67
N HIS A 120 11.96 -32.88 -22.42
CA HIS A 120 11.26 -33.30 -21.20
C HIS A 120 11.62 -32.57 -19.89
N MET A 121 11.00 -31.40 -19.68
CA MET A 121 10.59 -30.97 -18.34
C MET A 121 9.17 -30.41 -18.39
N VAL A 122 8.27 -31.01 -17.61
CA VAL A 122 6.95 -30.43 -17.29
C VAL A 122 7.23 -29.16 -16.46
N HIS A 123 7.44 -28.03 -17.12
CA HIS A 123 7.63 -26.74 -16.46
C HIS A 123 6.29 -26.29 -15.89
N ARG A 124 6.04 -26.66 -14.63
CA ARG A 124 5.05 -26.00 -13.79
C ARG A 124 5.56 -24.57 -13.57
N ASP A 125 4.94 -23.60 -14.24
CA ASP A 125 5.04 -22.17 -13.93
C ASP A 125 5.03 -21.98 -12.41
N LYS A 126 6.19 -21.72 -11.82
CA LYS A 126 6.30 -21.42 -10.40
C LYS A 126 6.48 -19.92 -10.26
N ASP A 127 5.38 -19.23 -9.95
CA ASP A 127 5.39 -17.84 -9.48
C ASP A 127 6.51 -17.65 -8.44
N CYS A 128 7.35 -16.62 -8.64
CA CYS A 128 8.42 -16.30 -7.68
C CYS A 128 7.84 -15.91 -6.32
N ARG A 129 8.21 -16.67 -5.27
CA ARG A 129 7.72 -16.48 -3.89
C ARG A 129 8.63 -15.61 -3.00
N CYS A 130 9.63 -14.94 -3.58
CA CYS A 130 10.53 -14.07 -2.82
C CYS A 130 9.71 -12.99 -2.07
N GLY A 131 10.05 -12.77 -0.80
CA GLY A 131 9.37 -11.79 0.07
C GLY A 131 8.00 -12.22 0.61
N GLU A 132 7.47 -13.39 0.21
CA GLU A 132 6.20 -13.95 0.69
C GLU A 132 6.43 -14.83 1.93
N GLU A 133 6.73 -14.19 3.06
CA GLU A 133 7.05 -14.86 4.33
C GLU A 133 5.82 -15.12 5.21
N ASP A 134 4.72 -14.40 4.96
CA ASP A 134 3.56 -14.36 5.84
C ASP A 134 2.47 -15.33 5.37
N GLU A 135 1.92 -16.08 6.31
CA GLU A 135 0.83 -17.04 6.09
C GLU A 135 -0.52 -16.50 6.59
N ASP A 136 -0.50 -15.65 7.62
CA ASP A 136 -1.69 -15.03 8.22
C ASP A 136 -1.92 -13.61 7.67
N PHE A 137 -3.18 -13.31 7.33
CA PHE A 137 -3.58 -12.05 6.73
C PHE A 137 -4.77 -11.46 7.48
N ASP A 138 -4.66 -10.21 7.93
CA ASP A 138 -5.78 -9.48 8.56
C ASP A 138 -6.93 -9.21 7.58
N TRP A 139 -6.62 -9.16 6.28
CA TRP A 139 -7.57 -9.05 5.18
C TRP A 139 -6.96 -9.57 3.87
N VAL A 140 -7.84 -9.98 2.96
CA VAL A 140 -7.53 -10.33 1.55
C VAL A 140 -8.41 -9.54 0.58
N TRP A 141 -8.24 -9.70 -0.73
CA TRP A 141 -9.09 -8.99 -1.70
C TRP A 141 -10.53 -9.45 -1.63
N ASP A 142 -11.45 -8.50 -1.82
CA ASP A 142 -12.88 -8.74 -1.72
C ASP A 142 -13.48 -9.12 -3.07
N ASP A 143 -14.00 -10.34 -3.16
CA ASP A 143 -14.62 -10.85 -4.39
C ASP A 143 -15.93 -10.13 -4.74
N LEU A 144 -16.58 -9.53 -3.73
CA LEU A 144 -17.84 -8.81 -3.90
C LEU A 144 -17.63 -7.32 -4.23
N ASN A 145 -16.46 -6.76 -3.91
CA ASN A 145 -16.12 -5.35 -4.09
C ASN A 145 -14.94 -5.19 -5.05
N LYS A 146 -15.20 -5.49 -6.32
CA LYS A 146 -14.21 -5.46 -7.40
C LYS A 146 -14.86 -5.14 -8.73
N SER A 147 -14.06 -4.67 -9.69
CA SER A 147 -14.50 -4.49 -11.05
C SER A 147 -14.84 -5.80 -11.76
N SER A 148 -15.73 -5.76 -12.73
CA SER A 148 -16.07 -6.94 -13.57
C SER A 148 -14.84 -7.57 -14.25
N ALA A 149 -13.88 -6.76 -14.71
CA ALA A 149 -12.65 -7.22 -15.37
C ALA A 149 -11.54 -7.70 -14.41
N THR A 150 -11.92 -8.28 -13.27
CA THR A 150 -10.99 -8.80 -12.24
C THR A 150 -11.26 -10.26 -11.91
N LEU A 151 -10.19 -11.04 -11.72
CA LEU A 151 -10.22 -12.44 -11.32
C LEU A 151 -9.33 -12.65 -10.09
N LEU A 152 -9.85 -13.32 -9.06
CA LEU A 152 -9.11 -13.64 -7.85
C LEU A 152 -8.54 -15.07 -7.88
N SER A 153 -7.39 -15.24 -7.26
CA SER A 153 -6.70 -16.53 -7.07
C SER A 153 -5.82 -16.51 -5.82
N CYS A 154 -5.19 -17.65 -5.49
CA CYS A 154 -4.34 -17.81 -4.31
C CYS A 154 -5.05 -17.42 -3.00
N ASP A 155 -6.22 -18.00 -2.75
CA ASP A 155 -7.05 -17.71 -1.57
C ASP A 155 -7.42 -16.23 -1.48
N ASN A 156 -7.84 -15.65 -2.61
CA ASN A 156 -8.17 -14.24 -2.79
C ASN A 156 -7.01 -13.27 -2.48
N ARG A 157 -5.76 -13.73 -2.50
CA ARG A 157 -4.59 -12.85 -2.30
C ARG A 157 -4.04 -12.28 -3.58
N LYS A 158 -4.22 -12.96 -4.72
CA LYS A 158 -3.76 -12.50 -6.04
C LYS A 158 -4.96 -12.03 -6.85
N VAL A 159 -4.91 -10.77 -7.29
CA VAL A 159 -5.86 -10.22 -8.26
C VAL A 159 -5.19 -10.16 -9.63
N SER A 160 -5.91 -10.62 -10.64
CA SER A 160 -5.54 -10.46 -12.05
C SER A 160 -6.57 -9.60 -12.75
N PHE A 161 -6.10 -8.60 -13.51
CA PHE A 161 -6.91 -7.65 -14.25
C PHE A 161 -6.87 -7.96 -15.74
N HIS A 162 -7.99 -7.76 -16.43
CA HIS A 162 -8.05 -7.74 -17.90
C HIS A 162 -7.43 -8.99 -18.54
N MET A 163 -7.87 -10.19 -18.12
CA MET A 163 -7.26 -11.47 -18.51
C MET A 163 -7.36 -11.79 -20.01
N GLU A 164 -8.35 -11.22 -20.69
CA GLU A 164 -8.55 -11.38 -22.13
C GLU A 164 -7.97 -10.19 -22.90
N TYR A 165 -8.60 -9.02 -22.77
CA TYR A 165 -8.15 -7.73 -23.28
C TYR A 165 -8.46 -6.63 -22.25
N SER A 166 -7.81 -5.47 -22.42
CA SER A 166 -8.07 -4.29 -21.57
C SER A 166 -8.97 -3.30 -22.31
N CYS A 167 -10.10 -2.95 -21.71
CA CYS A 167 -11.07 -1.99 -22.25
C CYS A 167 -11.17 -0.69 -21.42
N GLY A 168 -10.45 -0.61 -20.30
CA GLY A 168 -10.49 0.55 -19.41
C GLY A 168 -9.70 0.32 -18.14
N THR A 169 -10.17 0.91 -17.05
CA THR A 169 -9.55 0.79 -15.72
C THR A 169 -10.38 -0.11 -14.84
N ALA A 170 -9.73 -1.10 -14.22
CA ALA A 170 -10.35 -2.01 -13.27
C ALA A 170 -9.69 -1.83 -11.90
N ALA A 171 -10.47 -1.94 -10.83
CA ALA A 171 -10.02 -1.78 -9.47
C ALA A 171 -10.62 -2.84 -8.54
N ILE A 172 -10.00 -3.00 -7.38
CA ILE A 172 -10.48 -3.90 -6.33
C ILE A 172 -10.15 -3.33 -4.96
N ARG A 173 -10.99 -3.68 -4.00
CA ARG A 173 -10.91 -3.29 -2.60
C ARG A 173 -10.58 -4.50 -1.72
N GLY A 174 -9.93 -4.29 -0.59
CA GLY A 174 -9.80 -5.32 0.45
C GLY A 174 -11.10 -5.58 1.21
N THR A 175 -11.21 -6.77 1.78
CA THR A 175 -12.38 -7.28 2.53
C THR A 175 -12.68 -6.54 3.84
N LYS A 176 -11.72 -5.78 4.37
CA LYS A 176 -11.81 -5.19 5.71
C LYS A 176 -11.59 -3.68 5.68
N GLU A 177 -12.46 -2.98 6.39
CA GLU A 177 -12.28 -1.56 6.70
C GLU A 177 -11.13 -1.37 7.70
N LEU A 178 -10.21 -0.47 7.39
CA LEU A 178 -9.06 -0.15 8.23
C LEU A 178 -9.50 0.77 9.37
N GLY A 179 -9.89 0.16 10.49
CA GLY A 179 -10.36 0.82 11.70
C GLY A 179 -9.26 1.53 12.51
N ASP A 180 -9.46 1.68 13.81
CA ASP A 180 -8.51 2.37 14.69
C ASP A 180 -7.25 1.52 14.95
N GLY A 181 -6.06 2.14 14.86
CA GLY A 181 -4.79 1.48 15.09
C GLY A 181 -3.75 1.75 13.99
N GLN A 182 -2.94 0.73 13.75
CA GLN A 182 -1.79 0.74 12.86
C GLN A 182 -1.97 -0.40 11.87
N HIS A 183 -2.11 -0.07 10.59
CA HIS A 183 -2.34 -1.05 9.52
C HIS A 183 -1.16 -1.04 8.58
N PHE A 184 -0.61 -2.22 8.30
CA PHE A 184 0.50 -2.37 7.37
C PHE A 184 0.25 -3.55 6.42
N TRP A 185 0.48 -3.32 5.14
CA TRP A 185 0.36 -4.37 4.13
C TRP A 185 1.40 -4.18 3.03
N GLU A 186 1.67 -5.27 2.32
CA GLU A 186 2.60 -5.29 1.19
C GLU A 186 1.93 -5.91 -0.04
N ILE A 187 2.01 -5.19 -1.15
CA ILE A 187 1.53 -5.63 -2.47
C ILE A 187 2.73 -5.92 -3.36
N LYS A 188 2.82 -7.13 -3.89
CA LYS A 188 3.82 -7.53 -4.87
C LYS A 188 3.26 -7.44 -6.27
N MET A 189 4.02 -6.82 -7.17
CA MET A 189 3.72 -6.83 -8.61
C MET A 189 4.12 -8.19 -9.17
N THR A 190 3.16 -9.03 -9.52
CA THR A 190 3.43 -10.42 -9.96
C THR A 190 3.57 -10.57 -11.47
N SER A 191 3.14 -9.57 -12.25
CA SER A 191 3.31 -9.49 -13.71
C SER A 191 4.16 -8.28 -14.11
N PRO A 192 4.60 -8.21 -15.39
CA PRO A 192 5.03 -6.96 -16.01
C PRO A 192 4.07 -5.81 -15.74
N VAL A 193 4.64 -4.61 -15.60
CA VAL A 193 3.90 -3.38 -15.29
C VAL A 193 4.02 -2.43 -16.47
N TYR A 194 2.87 -2.05 -17.02
CA TYR A 194 2.74 -1.22 -18.23
C TYR A 194 1.34 -0.60 -18.29
N GLY A 195 0.92 -0.11 -19.46
CA GLY A 195 -0.38 0.54 -19.64
C GLY A 195 -0.36 2.00 -19.19
N THR A 196 -1.55 2.60 -19.06
CA THR A 196 -1.71 3.97 -18.57
C THR A 196 -1.32 4.08 -17.11
N ASP A 197 -1.79 3.15 -16.29
CA ASP A 197 -1.46 3.08 -14.87
C ASP A 197 -1.71 1.70 -14.25
N MET A 198 -0.91 1.44 -13.22
CA MET A 198 -1.04 0.38 -12.23
C MET A 198 -0.71 1.01 -10.87
N MET A 199 -1.64 0.94 -9.93
CA MET A 199 -1.57 1.75 -8.71
C MET A 199 -1.83 0.92 -7.45
N VAL A 200 -1.19 1.33 -6.36
CA VAL A 200 -1.43 0.83 -5.00
C VAL A 200 -1.81 1.99 -4.11
N GLY A 201 -2.81 1.82 -3.25
CA GLY A 201 -3.20 2.88 -2.35
C GLY A 201 -4.36 2.54 -1.42
N ILE A 202 -5.13 3.56 -1.10
CA ILE A 202 -6.30 3.48 -0.23
C ILE A 202 -7.48 4.23 -0.85
N GLY A 203 -8.70 3.85 -0.46
CA GLY A 203 -9.90 4.63 -0.75
C GLY A 203 -11.02 4.39 0.26
N THR A 204 -12.00 5.28 0.28
CA THR A 204 -13.20 5.12 1.12
C THR A 204 -14.18 4.11 0.51
N SER A 205 -15.29 3.85 1.20
CA SER A 205 -16.40 3.06 0.63
C SER A 205 -17.01 3.66 -0.63
N ASP A 206 -16.86 4.98 -0.80
CA ASP A 206 -17.57 5.79 -1.81
C ASP A 206 -16.89 5.74 -3.18
N VAL A 207 -15.68 5.18 -3.25
CA VAL A 207 -14.98 4.95 -4.53
C VAL A 207 -15.75 3.90 -5.34
N ASP A 208 -16.32 4.35 -6.47
CA ASP A 208 -16.89 3.49 -7.49
C ASP A 208 -15.78 2.81 -8.29
N LEU A 209 -15.65 1.50 -8.08
CA LEU A 209 -14.59 0.67 -8.65
C LEU A 209 -14.79 0.43 -10.16
N ASP A 210 -16.03 0.48 -10.66
CA ASP A 210 -16.37 0.16 -12.06
C ASP A 210 -16.67 1.39 -12.93
N LYS A 211 -16.63 2.59 -12.34
CA LYS A 211 -16.85 3.87 -13.03
C LYS A 211 -16.10 4.03 -14.36
N TYR A 212 -14.87 3.50 -14.43
CA TYR A 212 -13.96 3.68 -15.56
C TYR A 212 -13.73 2.39 -16.37
N HIS A 213 -14.67 1.45 -16.35
CA HIS A 213 -14.55 0.18 -17.09
C HIS A 213 -14.35 0.34 -18.61
N HIS A 214 -14.73 1.48 -19.20
CA HIS A 214 -14.50 1.83 -20.61
C HIS A 214 -13.60 3.07 -20.80
N THR A 215 -12.76 3.40 -19.81
CA THR A 215 -11.88 4.57 -19.87
C THR A 215 -10.54 4.27 -19.21
N PHE A 216 -9.44 4.49 -19.92
CA PHE A 216 -8.09 4.33 -19.37
C PHE A 216 -7.70 5.54 -18.55
N CYS A 217 -7.51 5.37 -17.23
CA CYS A 217 -7.10 6.46 -16.36
C CYS A 217 -6.40 5.98 -15.09
N SER A 218 -5.71 6.91 -14.42
CA SER A 218 -5.27 6.73 -13.03
C SER A 218 -6.48 6.90 -12.11
N LEU A 219 -7.08 5.80 -11.66
CA LEU A 219 -8.31 5.82 -10.86
C LEU A 219 -8.05 6.31 -9.43
N LEU A 220 -7.08 5.69 -8.73
CA LEU A 220 -6.78 6.03 -7.35
C LEU A 220 -6.14 7.42 -7.25
N GLY A 221 -6.71 8.29 -6.42
CA GLY A 221 -6.28 9.67 -6.27
C GLY A 221 -6.83 10.63 -7.31
N ARG A 222 -7.75 10.18 -8.18
CA ARG A 222 -8.44 11.06 -9.13
C ARG A 222 -9.41 12.01 -8.44
N ASP A 223 -10.02 11.56 -7.36
CA ASP A 223 -10.92 12.31 -6.50
C ASP A 223 -10.34 12.46 -5.08
N GLU A 224 -11.16 12.96 -4.17
CA GLU A 224 -10.79 13.15 -2.77
C GLU A 224 -10.99 11.92 -1.89
N ASP A 225 -11.60 10.87 -2.43
CA ASP A 225 -11.98 9.66 -1.70
C ASP A 225 -10.90 8.59 -1.77
N SER A 226 -9.85 8.84 -2.55
CA SER A 226 -8.74 7.90 -2.75
C SER A 226 -7.37 8.58 -2.81
N TRP A 227 -6.34 7.77 -2.53
CA TRP A 227 -4.92 8.11 -2.67
C TRP A 227 -4.26 6.96 -3.39
N GLY A 228 -3.46 7.24 -4.43
CA GLY A 228 -2.82 6.21 -5.23
C GLY A 228 -1.36 6.51 -5.53
N LEU A 229 -0.50 5.52 -5.35
CA LEU A 229 0.88 5.55 -5.85
C LEU A 229 0.93 4.80 -7.19
N SER A 230 1.18 5.53 -8.27
CA SER A 230 1.36 5.00 -9.63
C SER A 230 2.70 4.30 -9.78
N TYR A 231 2.75 3.26 -10.61
CA TYR A 231 4.01 2.60 -11.03
C TYR A 231 5.01 3.54 -11.70
N THR A 232 4.54 4.68 -12.20
CA THR A 232 5.39 5.75 -12.73
C THR A 232 6.18 6.49 -11.64
N GLY A 233 5.87 6.27 -10.36
CA GLY A 233 6.48 6.95 -9.22
C GLY A 233 5.73 8.21 -8.77
N LEU A 234 4.59 8.51 -9.39
CA LEU A 234 3.73 9.64 -9.03
C LEU A 234 2.72 9.25 -7.94
N LEU A 235 2.58 10.11 -6.93
CA LEU A 235 1.52 10.05 -5.94
C LEU A 235 0.35 10.93 -6.40
N HIS A 236 -0.85 10.37 -6.43
CA HIS A 236 -2.08 11.02 -6.88
C HIS A 236 -3.06 11.20 -5.72
N HIS A 237 -3.69 12.38 -5.66
CA HIS A 237 -4.82 12.69 -4.79
C HIS A 237 -5.53 13.96 -5.28
N LYS A 238 -6.87 14.00 -5.29
CA LYS A 238 -7.65 15.16 -5.76
C LYS A 238 -7.31 15.61 -7.20
N GLY A 239 -6.85 14.67 -8.03
CA GLY A 239 -6.38 14.96 -9.38
C GLY A 239 -4.96 15.53 -9.46
N ASP A 240 -4.39 15.96 -8.34
CA ASP A 240 -3.00 16.41 -8.26
C ASP A 240 -2.03 15.23 -8.39
N LYS A 241 -0.89 15.46 -9.05
CA LYS A 241 0.16 14.46 -9.26
C LYS A 241 1.49 15.01 -8.76
N THR A 242 2.15 14.28 -7.86
CA THR A 242 3.42 14.70 -7.27
C THR A 242 4.47 13.61 -7.40
N SER A 243 5.70 13.98 -7.75
CA SER A 243 6.82 13.03 -7.80
C SER A 243 7.13 12.54 -6.39
N PHE A 244 7.04 11.22 -6.17
CA PHE A 244 7.11 10.65 -4.83
C PHE A 244 8.09 9.45 -4.74
N SER A 245 8.21 8.67 -5.80
CA SER A 245 9.10 7.51 -5.86
C SER A 245 9.78 7.40 -7.23
N SER A 246 10.79 6.55 -7.33
CA SER A 246 11.23 6.02 -8.62
C SER A 246 10.22 4.99 -9.13
N ARG A 247 10.23 4.70 -10.44
CA ARG A 247 9.35 3.71 -11.05
C ARG A 247 9.51 2.32 -10.40
N PHE A 248 8.42 1.56 -10.35
CA PHE A 248 8.42 0.16 -9.93
C PHE A 248 7.81 -0.73 -11.01
N GLY A 249 8.20 -2.00 -10.99
CA GLY A 249 7.92 -2.96 -12.05
C GLY A 249 7.61 -4.34 -11.50
N GLN A 250 7.72 -5.36 -12.34
CA GLN A 250 7.52 -6.75 -11.92
C GLN A 250 8.48 -7.11 -10.78
N GLY A 251 7.98 -7.85 -9.81
CA GLY A 251 8.73 -8.28 -8.64
C GLY A 251 8.95 -7.19 -7.59
N SER A 252 8.62 -5.92 -7.86
CA SER A 252 8.65 -4.87 -6.83
C SER A 252 7.60 -5.14 -5.75
N ILE A 253 7.93 -4.78 -4.51
CA ILE A 253 7.03 -4.83 -3.36
C ILE A 253 6.72 -3.42 -2.90
N ILE A 254 5.45 -3.04 -2.90
CA ILE A 254 4.96 -1.77 -2.38
C ILE A 254 4.32 -2.02 -1.02
N GLY A 255 4.95 -1.50 0.03
CA GLY A 255 4.41 -1.51 1.38
C GLY A 255 3.64 -0.23 1.67
N VAL A 256 2.58 -0.33 2.45
CA VAL A 256 1.74 0.80 2.86
C VAL A 256 1.49 0.72 4.35
N HIS A 257 1.76 1.81 5.06
CA HIS A 257 1.44 1.98 6.48
C HIS A 257 0.40 3.08 6.64
N LEU A 258 -0.76 2.73 7.18
CA LEU A 258 -1.80 3.66 7.59
C LEU A 258 -1.82 3.75 9.12
N ASP A 259 -1.38 4.88 9.64
CA ASP A 259 -1.51 5.24 11.05
C ASP A 259 -2.79 6.06 11.23
N THR A 260 -3.86 5.42 11.74
CA THR A 260 -5.14 6.10 11.92
C THR A 260 -5.16 6.99 13.17
N TRP A 261 -4.20 6.84 14.08
CA TRP A 261 -4.07 7.69 15.27
C TRP A 261 -3.52 9.08 14.92
N HIS A 262 -2.42 9.12 14.15
CA HIS A 262 -1.89 10.38 13.64
C HIS A 262 -2.56 10.84 12.34
N GLY A 263 -3.23 9.93 11.63
CA GLY A 263 -3.86 10.19 10.34
C GLY A 263 -2.82 10.35 9.24
N THR A 264 -1.83 9.45 9.18
CA THR A 264 -0.73 9.51 8.20
C THR A 264 -0.69 8.26 7.33
N LEU A 265 -0.46 8.46 6.04
CA LEU A 265 -0.23 7.40 5.05
C LEU A 265 1.24 7.44 4.62
N THR A 266 1.94 6.32 4.79
CA THR A 266 3.37 6.19 4.46
C THR A 266 3.54 5.03 3.47
N PHE A 267 4.34 5.23 2.42
CA PHE A 267 4.68 4.17 1.49
C PHE A 267 6.11 3.67 1.66
N PHE A 268 6.31 2.43 1.26
CA PHE A 268 7.57 1.72 1.24
C PHE A 268 7.74 1.08 -0.13
N LYS A 269 8.96 1.10 -0.67
CA LYS A 269 9.34 0.38 -1.87
C LYS A 269 10.43 -0.60 -1.51
N ASN A 270 10.21 -1.89 -1.82
CA ASN A 270 11.13 -2.99 -1.50
C ASN A 270 11.59 -2.91 -0.03
N ARG A 271 10.62 -2.78 0.88
CA ARG A 271 10.81 -2.67 2.35
C ARG A 271 11.59 -1.44 2.84
N THR A 272 11.88 -0.48 1.97
CA THR A 272 12.51 0.80 2.31
C THR A 272 11.46 1.91 2.35
N CYS A 273 11.41 2.69 3.43
CA CYS A 273 10.49 3.84 3.52
C CYS A 273 10.84 4.88 2.45
N ILE A 274 9.84 5.26 1.64
CA ILE A 274 10.00 6.27 0.60
C ILE A 274 9.38 7.62 1.00
N GLY A 275 8.46 7.64 1.98
CA GLY A 275 7.99 8.88 2.60
C GLY A 275 6.55 8.84 3.09
N VAL A 276 6.12 9.93 3.71
CA VAL A 276 4.73 10.20 4.10
C VAL A 276 4.01 10.83 2.91
N ALA A 277 3.03 10.12 2.36
CA ALA A 277 2.25 10.54 1.20
C ALA A 277 1.08 11.47 1.57
N ALA A 278 0.45 11.22 2.72
CA ALA A 278 -0.66 12.05 3.17
C ALA A 278 -0.66 12.20 4.69
N THR A 279 -1.20 13.32 5.14
CA THR A 279 -1.45 13.61 6.55
C THR A 279 -2.91 14.04 6.70
N ARG A 280 -3.40 14.12 7.94
CA ARG A 280 -4.77 14.55 8.27
C ARG A 280 -5.86 13.60 7.74
N LEU A 281 -5.57 12.31 7.65
CA LEU A 281 -6.53 11.26 7.29
C LEU A 281 -7.47 10.86 8.45
N ARG A 282 -7.63 11.71 9.46
CA ARG A 282 -8.49 11.41 10.62
C ARG A 282 -9.96 11.47 10.23
N ASN A 283 -10.79 10.72 10.95
CA ASN A 283 -12.26 10.69 10.80
C ASN A 283 -12.75 10.15 9.44
N ARG A 284 -11.89 9.47 8.69
CA ARG A 284 -12.28 8.73 7.49
C ARG A 284 -11.93 7.27 7.69
N ARG A 285 -12.74 6.41 7.08
CA ARG A 285 -12.52 4.97 7.05
C ARG A 285 -12.04 4.60 5.67
N PHE A 286 -11.00 3.79 5.63
CA PHE A 286 -10.30 3.46 4.40
C PHE A 286 -10.26 1.96 4.20
N TYR A 287 -10.17 1.58 2.94
CA TYR A 287 -9.88 0.24 2.51
C TYR A 287 -8.59 0.28 1.69
N PRO A 288 -7.78 -0.79 1.76
CA PRO A 288 -6.68 -0.97 0.83
C PRO A 288 -7.26 -1.19 -0.57
N MET A 289 -6.65 -0.56 -1.57
CA MET A 289 -7.11 -0.63 -2.96
C MET A 289 -5.95 -0.73 -3.92
N VAL A 290 -6.20 -1.40 -5.04
CA VAL A 290 -5.31 -1.43 -6.20
C VAL A 290 -6.14 -1.27 -7.47
N CYS A 291 -5.54 -0.69 -8.51
CA CYS A 291 -6.17 -0.60 -9.83
C CYS A 291 -5.16 -0.83 -10.96
N SER A 292 -5.66 -1.23 -12.12
CA SER A 292 -4.86 -1.48 -13.32
C SER A 292 -5.62 -1.16 -14.59
N THR A 293 -4.88 -0.62 -15.55
CA THR A 293 -5.28 -0.49 -16.97
C THR A 293 -4.58 -1.49 -17.87
N ALA A 294 -3.59 -2.22 -17.34
CA ALA A 294 -2.78 -3.15 -18.11
C ALA A 294 -3.50 -4.48 -18.31
N ALA A 295 -3.47 -5.00 -19.55
CA ALA A 295 -3.96 -6.34 -19.86
C ALA A 295 -3.15 -7.40 -19.12
N LYS A 296 -3.78 -8.53 -18.77
CA LYS A 296 -3.12 -9.70 -18.16
C LYS A 296 -2.17 -9.33 -16.99
N SER A 297 -2.53 -8.30 -16.24
CA SER A 297 -1.70 -7.78 -15.16
C SER A 297 -2.13 -8.38 -13.83
N SER A 298 -1.21 -8.58 -12.91
CA SER A 298 -1.52 -9.17 -11.60
C SER A 298 -0.74 -8.55 -10.46
N MET A 299 -1.41 -8.44 -9.32
CA MET A 299 -0.86 -7.96 -8.06
C MET A 299 -1.27 -8.92 -6.95
N LYS A 300 -0.41 -9.09 -5.95
CA LYS A 300 -0.66 -10.01 -4.84
C LYS A 300 -0.45 -9.32 -3.50
N VAL A 301 -1.40 -9.45 -2.58
CA VAL A 301 -1.16 -9.11 -1.17
C VAL A 301 -0.30 -10.23 -0.56
N ILE A 302 0.88 -9.85 -0.08
CA ILE A 302 1.88 -10.79 0.47
C ILE A 302 2.07 -10.63 1.98
N ARG A 303 1.53 -9.53 2.54
CA ARG A 303 1.40 -9.29 3.99
C ARG A 303 0.19 -8.40 4.23
N SER A 304 -0.55 -8.66 5.30
CA SER A 304 -1.59 -7.78 5.82
C SER A 304 -1.68 -7.93 7.34
N CYS A 305 -1.36 -6.88 8.08
CA CYS A 305 -1.37 -6.91 9.54
C CYS A 305 -1.95 -5.61 10.14
N ALA A 306 -2.58 -5.78 11.30
CA ALA A 306 -3.12 -4.70 12.10
C ALA A 306 -2.58 -4.78 13.54
N SER A 307 -2.39 -3.63 14.18
CA SER A 307 -1.96 -3.55 15.56
C SER A 307 -2.60 -2.35 16.24
N SER A 308 -2.96 -2.48 17.52
CA SER A 308 -3.43 -1.34 18.29
C SER A 308 -2.30 -0.37 18.58
N THR A 309 -2.62 0.93 18.60
CA THR A 309 -1.67 1.97 19.01
C THR A 309 -1.47 1.90 20.53
N SER A 310 -0.53 1.06 20.95
CA SER A 310 -0.21 0.79 22.36
C SER A 310 1.18 1.33 22.74
N LEU A 311 1.46 1.43 24.04
CA LEU A 311 2.81 1.76 24.50
C LEU A 311 3.86 0.76 23.97
N GLN A 312 3.49 -0.52 23.88
CA GLN A 312 4.35 -1.55 23.31
C GLN A 312 4.69 -1.25 21.85
N TYR A 313 3.68 -0.90 21.03
CA TYR A 313 3.89 -0.45 19.66
C TYR A 313 4.82 0.78 19.60
N LEU A 314 4.54 1.81 20.40
CA LEU A 314 5.34 3.04 20.42
C LEU A 314 6.79 2.79 20.82
N CYS A 315 7.03 1.88 21.76
CA CYS A 315 8.38 1.45 22.15
C CYS A 315 9.09 0.74 20.99
N CYS A 316 8.44 -0.22 20.32
CA CYS A 316 9.01 -0.92 19.16
C CYS A 316 9.31 0.04 18.00
N TYR A 317 8.37 0.93 17.70
CA TYR A 317 8.54 1.97 16.69
C TYR A 317 9.73 2.88 17.03
N ARG A 318 9.85 3.32 18.29
CA ARG A 318 10.97 4.15 18.74
C ARG A 318 12.31 3.39 18.70
N LEU A 319 12.33 2.12 19.10
CA LEU A 319 13.52 1.27 19.01
C LEU A 319 14.03 1.17 17.57
N ARG A 320 13.11 1.00 16.60
CA ARG A 320 13.47 0.94 15.19
C ARG A 320 14.10 2.25 14.69
N GLN A 321 13.58 3.40 15.12
CA GLN A 321 14.16 4.71 14.79
C GLN A 321 15.58 4.91 15.38
N LEU A 322 15.85 4.32 16.54
CA LEU A 322 17.16 4.42 17.19
C LEU A 322 18.20 3.46 16.59
N ARG A 323 17.76 2.43 15.86
CA ARG A 323 18.63 1.42 15.22
C ARG A 323 18.23 1.23 13.75
N PRO A 324 18.44 2.21 12.86
CA PRO A 324 18.05 2.12 11.45
C PRO A 324 18.85 1.07 10.66
N ASP A 325 20.12 0.85 11.04
CA ASP A 325 21.05 0.01 10.25
C ASP A 325 21.05 -1.48 10.63
N SER A 326 20.38 -1.86 11.72
CA SER A 326 20.22 -3.29 12.08
C SER A 326 19.07 -3.90 11.28
N GLY A 327 19.36 -4.98 10.54
CA GLY A 327 18.35 -5.73 9.76
C GLY A 327 17.23 -6.31 10.63
N ASP A 328 17.58 -6.80 11.83
CA ASP A 328 16.62 -7.11 12.89
C ASP A 328 16.95 -6.28 14.13
N THR A 329 16.02 -5.41 14.52
CA THR A 329 16.15 -4.52 15.68
C THR A 329 16.28 -5.30 16.99
N LEU A 330 15.70 -6.51 17.07
CA LEU A 330 15.65 -7.31 18.30
C LEU A 330 16.90 -8.15 18.56
N GLU A 331 17.64 -8.54 17.52
CA GLU A 331 18.82 -9.41 17.65
C GLU A 331 19.87 -8.77 18.56
N GLY A 332 20.13 -7.47 18.39
CA GLY A 332 21.11 -6.74 19.17
C GLY A 332 20.63 -6.24 20.54
N LEU A 333 19.47 -6.66 21.05
CA LEU A 333 18.96 -6.22 22.36
C LEU A 333 19.06 -7.37 23.40
N PRO A 334 19.44 -7.08 24.66
CA PRO A 334 19.51 -8.07 25.74
C PRO A 334 18.11 -8.37 26.30
N LEU A 335 17.21 -8.84 25.43
CA LEU A 335 15.84 -9.22 25.79
C LEU A 335 15.75 -10.74 25.97
N PRO A 336 14.94 -11.25 26.91
CA PRO A 336 14.67 -12.67 27.04
C PRO A 336 14.13 -13.25 25.71
N PRO A 337 14.53 -14.48 25.31
CA PRO A 337 14.12 -15.08 24.03
C PRO A 337 12.60 -15.12 23.85
N GLY A 338 11.85 -15.44 24.92
CA GLY A 338 10.38 -15.44 24.86
C GLY A 338 9.78 -14.07 24.56
N LEU A 339 10.37 -12.99 25.09
CA LEU A 339 9.92 -11.63 24.78
C LEU A 339 10.28 -11.26 23.33
N LYS A 340 11.47 -11.62 22.84
CA LYS A 340 11.84 -11.41 21.43
C LYS A 340 10.84 -12.07 20.50
N GLN A 341 10.47 -13.33 20.76
CA GLN A 341 9.48 -14.05 19.97
C GLN A 341 8.12 -13.36 19.98
N VAL A 342 7.63 -12.94 21.15
CA VAL A 342 6.33 -12.24 21.26
C VAL A 342 6.34 -10.91 20.50
N LEU A 343 7.43 -10.15 20.59
CA LEU A 343 7.57 -8.88 19.86
C LEU A 343 7.67 -9.11 18.35
N HIS A 344 8.39 -10.14 17.91
CA HIS A 344 8.51 -10.51 16.51
C HIS A 344 7.15 -10.93 15.94
N ASN A 345 6.43 -11.82 16.61
CA ASN A 345 5.13 -12.29 16.15
C ASN A 345 4.09 -11.17 16.06
N LYS A 346 4.07 -10.23 17.02
CA LYS A 346 3.05 -9.18 17.08
C LYS A 346 3.43 -7.93 16.29
N LEU A 347 4.70 -7.54 16.30
CA LEU A 347 5.20 -6.24 15.85
C LEU A 347 6.47 -6.37 14.99
N GLY A 348 6.78 -7.57 14.50
CA GLY A 348 7.94 -7.82 13.65
C GLY A 348 7.96 -6.94 12.41
N TRP A 349 6.78 -6.64 11.84
CA TRP A 349 6.64 -5.69 10.74
C TRP A 349 7.21 -4.30 11.11
N VAL A 350 6.88 -3.77 12.29
CA VAL A 350 7.39 -2.48 12.80
C VAL A 350 8.90 -2.50 12.94
N LEU A 351 9.43 -3.60 13.46
CA LEU A 351 10.85 -3.78 13.77
C LEU A 351 11.72 -4.01 12.53
N ARG A 352 11.08 -4.29 11.38
CA ARG A 352 11.70 -4.43 10.07
C ARG A 352 11.62 -3.12 9.24
N MET A 353 10.62 -2.27 9.47
CA MET A 353 10.42 -1.01 8.71
C MET A 353 11.63 -0.09 8.77
N ASN A 354 12.30 0.20 7.66
CA ASN A 354 13.39 1.18 7.66
C ASN A 354 12.87 2.61 7.44
N CYS A 355 12.48 3.28 8.52
CA CYS A 355 12.13 4.70 8.52
C CYS A 355 13.30 5.55 9.06
N GLY A 356 14.48 5.43 8.45
CA GLY A 356 15.55 6.39 8.70
C GLY A 356 15.08 7.80 8.31
N ARG A 357 15.41 8.84 9.09
CA ARG A 357 15.18 10.24 8.70
C ARG A 357 15.98 10.53 7.43
N ARG A 358 15.41 10.29 6.26
CA ARG A 358 15.99 10.76 5.01
C ARG A 358 15.76 12.26 4.94
N LYS A 359 16.87 13.00 4.76
CA LYS A 359 16.85 14.43 4.47
C LYS A 359 16.03 14.64 3.19
N PRO A 360 15.17 15.68 3.11
CA PRO A 360 14.43 15.96 1.88
C PRO A 360 15.40 16.06 0.69
N PRO A 361 14.98 15.65 -0.53
CA PRO A 361 15.82 15.73 -1.70
C PRO A 361 16.30 17.16 -1.89
N ALA A 362 17.60 17.32 -2.15
CA ALA A 362 18.17 18.62 -2.44
C ALA A 362 17.48 19.20 -3.70
N PRO A 363 17.20 20.52 -3.73
CA PRO A 363 16.68 21.15 -4.94
C PRO A 363 17.68 20.91 -6.09
N PRO A 364 17.18 20.79 -7.34
CA PRO A 364 18.04 20.59 -8.50
C PRO A 364 19.06 21.74 -8.59
N PRO A 365 20.29 21.48 -9.07
CA PRO A 365 21.29 22.52 -9.24
C PRO A 365 20.73 23.62 -10.13
N SER A 366 20.70 24.84 -9.60
CA SER A 366 20.37 26.04 -10.36
C SER A 366 21.23 26.08 -11.62
N THR A 367 20.55 26.20 -12.76
CA THR A 367 21.14 26.39 -14.08
C THR A 367 22.30 27.38 -14.00
N VAL A 368 23.45 26.91 -14.48
CA VAL A 368 24.67 27.70 -14.66
C VAL A 368 24.28 28.96 -15.42
N ALA A 369 24.45 30.12 -14.77
CA ALA A 369 24.29 31.41 -15.40
C ALA A 369 25.21 31.47 -16.63
N GLU A 370 24.61 31.64 -17.80
CA GLU A 370 25.31 31.85 -19.06
C GLU A 370 26.33 32.98 -18.91
N SER A 371 27.57 32.67 -19.27
CA SER A 371 28.66 33.63 -19.39
C SER A 371 28.30 34.65 -20.48
N ARG A 372 28.09 35.90 -20.06
CA ARG A 372 27.90 37.04 -20.96
C ARG A 372 29.08 37.17 -21.94
N PRO A 373 28.86 37.48 -23.24
CA PRO A 373 29.95 37.71 -24.17
C PRO A 373 30.72 38.99 -23.84
N CYS A 374 32.04 38.87 -23.79
CA CYS A 374 32.99 39.95 -23.54
C CYS A 374 33.01 40.95 -24.72
N GLN A 375 32.53 42.18 -24.50
CA GLN A 375 32.66 43.26 -25.48
C GLN A 375 34.12 43.73 -25.54
N ARG A 376 34.80 43.44 -26.66
CA ARG A 376 36.11 44.02 -27.00
C ARG A 376 35.99 45.53 -27.20
N LYS A 377 36.48 46.32 -26.24
CA LYS A 377 36.77 47.74 -26.44
C LYS A 377 38.07 47.89 -27.25
N ARG A 378 37.93 48.55 -28.39
CA ARG A 378 38.95 48.94 -29.36
C ARG A 378 39.78 50.08 -28.76
N CYS A 379 41.07 49.85 -28.45
CA CYS A 379 42.01 50.92 -28.15
C CYS A 379 42.93 51.15 -29.36
N ARG A 380 42.75 52.33 -29.96
CA ARG A 380 43.59 52.92 -31.00
C ARG A 380 44.82 53.52 -30.32
N ARG A 381 46.03 53.29 -30.83
CA ARG A 381 47.16 54.19 -30.61
C ARG A 381 48.01 54.30 -31.88
N THR A 382 48.42 55.54 -32.10
CA THR A 382 49.36 56.10 -33.08
C THR A 382 50.58 55.25 -33.33
#